data_AF-A0A4Q1R243-F1
#
_entry.id   AF-A0A4Q1R243-F1
#
_cell.length_a   1.000
_cell.length_b   1.000
_cell.length_c   1.000
_cell.angle_alpha   90.00
_cell.angle_beta   90.00
_cell.angle_gamma   90.00
#
_symmetry.space_group_name_H-M   'P 1'
#
loop_
_entity.id
_entity.type
_entity.pdbx_description
1 polymer ?
#
loop_
_entity_poly.entity_id
_entity_poly.type
_entity_poly.pdbx_seq_one_letter_code
_entity_poly.pdbx_strand_id
1 'polypeptide(L)'
;PHTVPAAHLPKGSDFPHRGIALGLDETNLEPAYADFETDPFLLILGESESGKTATLRHIAHKITERYTSDEAKIIVGDYRRTLLDAIPATHLLEYAPTDDTLDVHMNALAGLMERRKPTPGVTPQQLRDRSWWTGPRFFVLLDDYDLIATSTGNPLAVLTDKLPYARDTGIHFILTRTTAGISRALYEPVLQRLTELGAQALILSGDPNEGDILANVRPRPMPPGRAHYITRKRGTPLVQLGWQPDQ
;
A
#
# COMPACT_ATOMS: atom_id res chain seq x y z
N PRO A 1 -19.66 -11.98 -5.00
CA PRO A 1 -18.97 -12.92 -5.92
C PRO A 1 -17.78 -13.57 -5.19
N HIS A 2 -17.36 -14.79 -5.56
CA HIS A 2 -16.18 -15.44 -4.95
C HIS A 2 -14.85 -14.90 -5.51
N THR A 3 -14.87 -14.42 -6.74
CA THR A 3 -13.72 -13.79 -7.41
C THR A 3 -14.23 -12.65 -8.28
N VAL A 4 -13.48 -11.56 -8.34
CA VAL A 4 -13.75 -10.42 -9.23
C VAL A 4 -12.53 -10.26 -10.14
N PRO A 5 -12.61 -10.62 -11.43
CA PRO A 5 -11.50 -10.39 -12.35
C PRO A 5 -11.14 -8.89 -12.39
N ALA A 6 -9.84 -8.57 -12.33
CA ALA A 6 -9.37 -7.17 -12.33
C ALA A 6 -9.82 -6.39 -13.58
N ALA A 7 -10.04 -7.08 -14.70
CA ALA A 7 -10.57 -6.53 -15.95
C ALA A 7 -12.04 -6.08 -15.86
N HIS A 8 -12.81 -6.56 -14.88
CA HIS A 8 -14.19 -6.13 -14.63
C HIS A 8 -14.29 -4.92 -13.69
N LEU A 9 -13.17 -4.52 -13.08
CA LEU A 9 -13.09 -3.30 -12.30
C LEU A 9 -12.68 -2.13 -13.20
N PRO A 10 -13.09 -0.90 -12.86
CA PRO A 10 -12.62 0.29 -13.55
C PRO A 10 -11.10 0.29 -13.69
N LYS A 11 -10.61 0.72 -14.85
CA LYS A 11 -9.18 0.90 -15.09
C LYS A 11 -8.65 2.00 -14.18
N GLY A 12 -7.35 1.96 -13.91
CA GLY A 12 -6.70 2.98 -13.08
C GLY A 12 -6.95 4.43 -13.55
N SER A 13 -7.16 4.60 -14.86
CA SER A 13 -7.40 5.88 -15.54
C SER A 13 -8.87 6.34 -15.60
N ASP A 14 -9.85 5.47 -15.34
CA ASP A 14 -11.27 5.78 -15.62
C ASP A 14 -11.85 6.83 -14.67
N PHE A 15 -11.48 6.77 -13.39
CA PHE A 15 -11.95 7.69 -12.35
C PHE A 15 -10.78 8.28 -11.57
N PRO A 16 -9.99 9.19 -12.17
CA PRO A 16 -8.74 9.67 -11.59
C PRO A 16 -8.95 10.29 -10.21
N HIS A 17 -10.01 11.06 -10.01
CA HIS A 17 -10.34 11.70 -8.74
C HIS A 17 -10.79 10.73 -7.62
N ARG A 18 -11.06 9.45 -7.91
CA ARG A 18 -11.47 8.45 -6.92
C ARG A 18 -10.32 7.58 -6.42
N GLY A 19 -9.22 7.51 -7.16
CA GLY A 19 -8.07 6.67 -6.86
C GLY A 19 -8.08 5.33 -7.60
N ILE A 20 -7.45 4.31 -7.01
CA ILE A 20 -7.30 2.96 -7.55
C ILE A 20 -8.46 2.08 -7.11
N ALA A 21 -9.18 1.47 -8.06
CA ALA A 21 -10.24 0.51 -7.76
C ALA A 21 -9.65 -0.78 -7.17
N LEU A 22 -9.93 -1.04 -5.90
CA LEU A 22 -9.46 -2.22 -5.16
C LEU A 22 -10.32 -3.46 -5.42
N GLY A 23 -11.63 -3.28 -5.58
CA GLY A 23 -12.61 -4.36 -5.58
C GLY A 23 -14.04 -3.83 -5.63
N LEU A 24 -15.01 -4.71 -5.37
CA LEU A 24 -16.42 -4.34 -5.25
C LEU A 24 -16.88 -4.43 -3.79
N ASP A 25 -17.60 -3.42 -3.32
CA ASP A 25 -18.33 -3.45 -2.06
C ASP A 25 -19.44 -4.51 -2.10
N GLU A 26 -19.64 -5.26 -1.01
CA GLU A 26 -20.65 -6.32 -0.97
C GLU A 26 -22.10 -5.81 -0.88
N THR A 27 -22.32 -4.59 -0.38
CA THR A 27 -23.66 -4.05 -0.14
C THR A 27 -24.29 -3.56 -1.44
N ASN A 28 -23.56 -2.75 -2.20
CA ASN A 28 -24.09 -2.09 -3.40
C ASN A 28 -23.40 -2.53 -4.69
N LEU A 29 -22.39 -3.40 -4.62
CA LEU A 29 -21.57 -3.84 -5.76
C LEU A 29 -20.92 -2.68 -6.51
N GLU A 30 -20.69 -1.54 -5.82
CA GLU A 30 -19.93 -0.43 -6.37
C GLU A 30 -18.43 -0.64 -6.16
N PRO A 31 -17.58 -0.11 -7.06
CA PRO A 31 -16.14 -0.17 -6.86
C PRO A 31 -15.70 0.57 -5.59
N ALA A 32 -14.92 -0.11 -4.76
CA ALA A 32 -14.20 0.49 -3.63
C ALA A 32 -12.85 1.02 -4.11
N TYR A 33 -12.49 2.25 -3.74
CA TYR A 33 -11.27 2.89 -4.20
C TYR A 33 -10.30 3.22 -3.07
N ALA A 34 -8.99 3.10 -3.34
CA ALA A 34 -7.91 3.68 -2.55
C ALA A 34 -7.36 4.93 -3.24
N ASP A 35 -7.51 6.08 -2.58
CA ASP A 35 -6.98 7.35 -3.09
C ASP A 35 -5.63 7.68 -2.45
N PHE A 36 -4.56 7.21 -3.09
CA PHE A 36 -3.19 7.43 -2.64
C PHE A 36 -2.76 8.91 -2.70
N GLU A 37 -3.47 9.77 -3.45
CA GLU A 37 -3.20 11.21 -3.46
C GLU A 37 -3.72 11.89 -2.17
N THR A 38 -4.68 11.28 -1.49
CA THR A 38 -5.17 11.74 -0.19
C THR A 38 -4.49 11.00 0.96
N ASP A 39 -4.46 9.67 0.90
CA ASP A 39 -4.03 8.80 1.98
C ASP A 39 -2.89 7.88 1.47
N PRO A 40 -1.61 8.22 1.72
CA PRO A 40 -0.47 7.61 1.05
C PRO A 40 -0.10 6.21 1.55
N PHE A 41 -0.83 5.67 2.52
CA PHE A 41 -0.51 4.42 3.19
C PHE A 41 -1.67 3.43 3.11
N LEU A 42 -1.36 2.19 2.76
CA LEU A 42 -2.29 1.07 2.77
C LEU A 42 -1.64 -0.16 3.42
N LEU A 43 -2.26 -0.68 4.46
CA LEU A 43 -1.88 -1.95 5.09
C LEU A 43 -2.80 -3.07 4.60
N ILE A 44 -2.24 -4.22 4.25
CA ILE A 44 -2.97 -5.40 3.76
C ILE A 44 -2.67 -6.56 4.70
N LEU A 45 -3.59 -6.84 5.62
CA LEU A 45 -3.39 -7.75 6.74
C LEU A 45 -4.21 -9.03 6.53
N GLY A 46 -3.57 -10.19 6.60
CA GLY A 46 -4.28 -11.47 6.50
C GLY A 46 -3.35 -12.67 6.63
N GLU A 47 -3.90 -13.85 6.92
CA GLU A 47 -3.11 -15.08 7.05
C GLU A 47 -2.66 -15.63 5.69
N SER A 48 -2.01 -16.78 5.72
CA SER A 48 -1.58 -17.51 4.52
C SER A 48 -2.76 -17.69 3.55
N GLU A 49 -2.49 -17.56 2.25
CA GLU A 49 -3.47 -17.77 1.17
C GLU A 49 -4.71 -16.85 1.21
N SER A 50 -4.75 -15.85 2.09
CA SER A 50 -5.87 -14.90 2.17
C SER A 50 -6.00 -13.96 0.96
N GLY A 51 -4.97 -13.86 0.11
CA GLY A 51 -4.95 -13.01 -1.09
C GLY A 51 -4.12 -11.73 -0.96
N LYS A 52 -3.25 -11.63 0.04
CA LYS A 52 -2.35 -10.47 0.26
C LYS A 52 -1.52 -10.09 -0.96
N THR A 53 -0.65 -10.98 -1.42
CA THR A 53 0.22 -10.79 -2.58
C THR A 53 -0.58 -10.46 -3.84
N ALA A 54 -1.69 -11.17 -4.06
CA ALA A 54 -2.56 -10.95 -5.21
C ALA A 54 -3.19 -9.55 -5.21
N THR A 55 -3.54 -9.03 -4.03
CA THR A 55 -4.01 -7.66 -3.86
C THR A 55 -2.91 -6.66 -4.19
N LEU A 56 -1.68 -6.92 -3.72
CA LEU A 56 -0.52 -6.08 -4.02
C LEU A 56 -0.23 -6.03 -5.53
N ARG A 57 -0.31 -7.19 -6.21
CA ARG A 57 -0.20 -7.30 -7.68
C ARG A 57 -1.31 -6.56 -8.41
N HIS A 58 -2.56 -6.69 -7.97
CA HIS A 58 -3.69 -5.96 -8.54
C HIS A 58 -3.49 -4.45 -8.45
N ILE A 59 -3.04 -3.96 -7.28
CA ILE A 59 -2.73 -2.53 -7.09
C ILE A 59 -1.60 -2.08 -8.01
N ALA A 60 -0.51 -2.86 -8.10
CA ALA A 60 0.61 -2.58 -9.01
C ALA A 60 0.14 -2.43 -10.46
N HIS A 61 -0.68 -3.37 -10.95
CA HIS A 61 -1.25 -3.31 -12.30
C HIS A 61 -2.09 -2.04 -12.49
N LYS A 62 -2.98 -1.71 -11.54
CA LYS A 62 -3.81 -0.51 -11.63
C LYS A 62 -2.99 0.78 -11.58
N ILE A 63 -1.85 0.82 -10.88
CA ILE A 63 -0.90 1.94 -10.91
C ILE A 63 -0.34 2.09 -12.32
N THR A 64 0.08 1.00 -12.96
CA THR A 64 0.67 1.01 -14.31
C THR A 64 -0.33 1.33 -15.42
N GLU A 65 -1.63 1.07 -15.20
CA GLU A 65 -2.71 1.52 -16.09
C GLU A 65 -2.99 3.02 -15.93
N ARG A 66 -2.78 3.55 -14.73
CA ARG A 66 -3.20 4.90 -14.35
C ARG A 66 -2.16 5.96 -14.70
N TYR A 67 -0.90 5.65 -14.40
CA TYR A 67 0.21 6.58 -14.52
C TYR A 67 1.13 6.10 -15.62
N THR A 68 1.69 7.04 -16.38
CA THR A 68 2.80 6.73 -17.28
C THR A 68 4.08 6.43 -16.49
N SER A 69 5.07 5.84 -17.16
CA SER A 69 6.37 5.52 -16.56
C SER A 69 7.14 6.74 -16.06
N ASP A 70 6.81 7.94 -16.53
CA ASP A 70 7.44 9.20 -16.11
C ASP A 70 6.71 9.82 -14.89
N GLU A 71 5.47 9.40 -14.65
CA GLU A 71 4.63 9.89 -13.55
C GLU A 71 4.68 8.99 -12.32
N ALA A 72 5.00 7.70 -12.47
CA ALA A 72 5.08 6.74 -11.38
C ALA A 72 6.22 5.73 -11.55
N LYS A 73 6.94 5.51 -10.45
CA LYS A 73 7.95 4.46 -10.30
C LYS A 73 7.62 3.56 -9.11
N ILE A 74 7.90 2.28 -9.24
CA ILE A 74 7.57 1.25 -8.25
C ILE A 74 8.86 0.64 -7.70
N ILE A 75 8.96 0.57 -6.38
CA ILE A 75 10.00 -0.19 -5.66
C ILE A 75 9.30 -1.36 -4.99
N VAL A 76 9.80 -2.57 -5.19
CA VAL A 76 9.25 -3.79 -4.58
C VAL A 76 10.21 -4.34 -3.55
N GLY A 77 9.74 -4.59 -2.33
CA GLY A 77 10.41 -5.45 -1.36
C GLY A 77 9.67 -6.78 -1.27
N ASP A 78 10.31 -7.87 -1.71
CA ASP A 78 9.69 -9.19 -1.78
C ASP A 78 10.75 -10.28 -1.61
N TYR A 79 10.90 -10.78 -0.39
CA TYR A 79 11.95 -11.75 -0.04
C TYR A 79 11.59 -13.18 -0.44
N ARG A 80 10.31 -13.42 -0.75
CA ARG A 80 9.82 -14.75 -1.18
C ARG A 80 9.70 -14.90 -2.69
N ARG A 81 9.90 -13.82 -3.43
CA ARG A 81 9.86 -13.80 -4.89
C ARG A 81 8.51 -14.12 -5.51
N THR A 82 7.45 -13.66 -4.85
CA THR A 82 6.04 -13.87 -5.22
C THR A 82 5.50 -12.86 -6.24
N LEU A 83 6.21 -11.74 -6.44
CA LEU A 83 5.87 -10.63 -7.33
C LEU A 83 6.82 -10.48 -8.52
N LEU A 84 7.61 -11.50 -8.84
CA LEU A 84 8.42 -11.50 -10.07
C LEU A 84 7.52 -11.30 -11.29
N ASP A 85 7.99 -10.47 -12.22
CA ASP A 85 7.31 -10.11 -13.48
C ASP A 85 5.90 -9.50 -13.31
N ALA A 86 5.47 -9.19 -12.08
CA ALA A 86 4.18 -8.59 -11.79
C ALA A 86 4.07 -7.11 -12.25
N ILE A 87 5.21 -6.45 -12.43
CA ILE A 87 5.31 -5.02 -12.77
C ILE A 87 6.12 -4.88 -14.07
N PRO A 88 5.60 -4.14 -15.08
CA PRO A 88 6.36 -3.85 -16.28
C PRO A 88 7.68 -3.13 -15.97
N ALA A 89 8.76 -3.52 -16.67
CA ALA A 89 10.09 -2.92 -16.51
C ALA A 89 10.11 -1.39 -16.71
N THR A 90 9.14 -0.82 -17.43
CA THR A 90 9.00 0.64 -17.60
C THR A 90 8.66 1.38 -16.30
N HIS A 91 7.94 0.72 -15.39
CA HIS A 91 7.51 1.29 -14.11
C HIS A 91 8.33 0.79 -12.92
N LEU A 92 8.90 -0.41 -13.02
CA LEU A 92 9.77 -0.96 -11.99
C LEU A 92 11.06 -0.14 -11.91
N LEU A 93 11.30 0.51 -10.78
CA LEU A 93 12.57 1.14 -10.47
C LEU A 93 13.55 0.12 -9.90
N GLU A 94 13.08 -0.67 -8.94
CA GLU A 94 13.88 -1.66 -8.25
C GLU A 94 13.01 -2.80 -7.73
N TYR A 95 13.54 -4.01 -7.84
CA TYR A 95 13.03 -5.19 -7.18
C TYR A 95 14.06 -5.68 -6.15
N ALA A 96 13.75 -5.55 -4.86
CA ALA A 96 14.63 -5.83 -3.74
C ALA A 96 14.27 -7.18 -3.07
N PRO A 97 15.01 -8.26 -3.36
CA PRO A 97 14.77 -9.57 -2.76
C PRO A 97 15.49 -9.78 -1.42
N THR A 98 16.23 -8.78 -0.93
CA THR A 98 17.06 -8.86 0.30
C THR A 98 17.05 -7.53 1.05
N ASP A 99 17.38 -7.59 2.35
CA ASP A 99 17.55 -6.42 3.22
C ASP A 99 18.54 -5.40 2.64
N ASP A 100 19.74 -5.84 2.23
CA ASP A 100 20.78 -4.95 1.71
C ASP A 100 20.29 -4.12 0.51
N THR A 101 19.56 -4.75 -0.42
CA THR A 101 18.98 -4.04 -1.56
C THR A 101 17.90 -3.07 -1.09
N LEU A 102 17.00 -3.50 -0.21
CA LEU A 102 15.91 -2.64 0.26
C LEU A 102 16.43 -1.42 1.03
N ASP A 103 17.45 -1.60 1.87
CA ASP A 103 18.12 -0.56 2.64
C ASP A 103 18.67 0.57 1.75
N VAL A 104 19.34 0.22 0.65
CA VAL A 104 19.87 1.21 -0.30
C VAL A 104 18.75 2.10 -0.82
N HIS A 105 17.61 1.52 -1.19
CA HIS A 105 16.50 2.26 -1.76
C HIS A 105 15.70 3.04 -0.70
N MET A 106 15.55 2.52 0.52
CA MET A 106 14.91 3.26 1.62
C MET A 106 15.76 4.48 2.04
N ASN A 107 17.09 4.35 2.06
CA ASN A 107 17.98 5.49 2.28
C ASN A 107 17.90 6.53 1.14
N ALA A 108 17.84 6.08 -0.11
CA ALA A 108 17.66 6.97 -1.26
C ALA A 108 16.31 7.72 -1.21
N LEU A 109 15.23 7.03 -0.84
CA LEU A 109 13.92 7.63 -0.59
C LEU A 109 13.96 8.63 0.57
N ALA A 110 14.68 8.32 1.65
CA ALA A 110 14.84 9.25 2.77
C ALA A 110 15.44 10.58 2.33
N GLY A 111 16.49 10.53 1.51
CA GLY A 111 17.11 11.72 0.91
C GLY A 111 16.18 12.43 -0.08
N LEU A 112 15.39 11.70 -0.85
CA LEU A 112 14.40 12.29 -1.76
C LEU A 112 13.28 13.01 -1.01
N MET A 113 12.73 12.40 0.05
CA MET A 113 11.73 13.01 0.92
C MET A 113 12.25 14.31 1.52
N GLU A 114 13.51 14.34 1.95
CA GLU A 114 14.11 15.56 2.48
C GLU A 114 14.18 16.67 1.42
N ARG A 115 14.61 16.35 0.19
CA ARG A 115 14.69 17.31 -0.92
C ARG A 115 13.31 17.81 -1.37
N ARG A 116 12.28 16.96 -1.31
CA ARG A 116 10.90 17.29 -1.73
C ARG A 116 10.06 17.89 -0.60
N LYS A 117 10.56 17.92 0.64
CA LYS A 117 9.81 18.48 1.77
C LYS A 117 9.50 19.96 1.53
N PRO A 118 8.28 20.44 1.84
CA PRO A 118 7.96 21.85 1.70
C PRO A 118 8.90 22.73 2.53
N THR A 119 9.42 23.80 1.91
CA THR A 119 10.25 24.81 2.57
C THR A 119 9.42 26.05 2.92
N PRO A 120 9.90 26.96 3.79
CA PRO A 120 9.14 28.15 4.20
C PRO A 120 8.69 29.07 3.06
N GLY A 121 9.32 28.99 1.88
CA GLY A 121 8.94 29.77 0.70
C GLY A 121 7.81 29.16 -0.14
N VAL A 122 7.35 27.95 0.19
CA VAL A 122 6.27 27.28 -0.56
C VAL A 122 4.93 27.92 -0.21
N THR A 123 4.25 28.44 -1.22
CA THR A 123 2.94 29.09 -1.06
C THR A 123 1.82 28.08 -0.75
N PRO A 124 0.70 28.50 -0.15
CA PRO A 124 -0.46 27.63 0.07
C PRO A 124 -1.03 27.00 -1.22
N GLN A 125 -0.94 27.70 -2.36
CA GLN A 125 -1.38 27.13 -3.65
C GLN A 125 -0.42 26.04 -4.12
N GLN A 126 0.90 26.27 -4.02
CA GLN A 126 1.89 25.23 -4.32
C GLN A 126 1.75 24.02 -3.38
N LEU A 127 1.44 24.23 -2.10
CA LEU A 127 1.15 23.16 -1.14
C LEU A 127 -0.01 22.28 -1.60
N ARG A 128 -1.12 22.87 -2.07
CA ARG A 128 -2.29 22.13 -2.58
C ARG A 128 -1.97 21.38 -3.87
N ASP A 129 -1.26 22.02 -4.79
CA ASP A 129 -0.99 21.48 -6.13
C ASP A 129 0.26 20.59 -6.19
N ARG A 130 1.05 20.56 -5.12
CA ARG A 130 2.37 19.90 -5.05
C ARG A 130 3.38 20.37 -6.09
N SER A 131 3.28 21.64 -6.48
CA SER A 131 4.01 22.17 -7.64
C SER A 131 5.41 22.73 -7.33
N TRP A 132 5.92 22.58 -6.10
CA TRP A 132 7.29 23.01 -5.75
C TRP A 132 8.37 21.96 -6.08
N TRP A 133 7.97 20.74 -6.45
CA TRP A 133 8.86 19.70 -6.94
C TRP A 133 8.31 19.08 -8.22
N THR A 134 9.19 18.40 -8.96
CA THR A 134 8.83 17.66 -10.19
C THR A 134 9.42 16.24 -10.18
N GLY A 135 8.95 15.41 -11.11
CA GLY A 135 9.37 14.03 -11.28
C GLY A 135 8.28 13.03 -10.87
N PRO A 136 8.60 11.74 -10.87
CA PRO A 136 7.60 10.70 -10.62
C PRO A 136 7.20 10.65 -9.15
N ARG A 137 6.01 10.10 -8.93
CA ARG A 137 5.60 9.51 -7.65
C ARG A 137 6.31 8.19 -7.45
N PHE A 138 6.55 7.83 -6.20
CA PHE A 138 7.08 6.52 -5.85
C PHE A 138 6.01 5.71 -5.12
N PHE A 139 5.85 4.46 -5.51
CA PHE A 139 5.03 3.47 -4.82
C PHE A 139 5.95 2.38 -4.29
N VAL A 140 6.01 2.24 -2.97
CA VAL A 140 6.79 1.21 -2.28
C VAL A 140 5.85 0.08 -1.93
N LEU A 141 6.02 -1.06 -2.59
CA LEU A 141 5.18 -2.25 -2.43
C LEU A 141 6.00 -3.29 -1.66
N LEU A 142 5.59 -3.60 -0.44
CA LEU A 142 6.28 -4.56 0.42
C LEU A 142 5.39 -5.77 0.65
N ASP A 143 5.81 -6.94 0.17
CA ASP A 143 5.12 -8.19 0.44
C ASP A 143 5.73 -8.88 1.66
N ASP A 144 4.89 -9.52 2.48
CA ASP A 144 5.26 -10.18 3.74
C ASP A 144 6.18 -9.31 4.62
N TYR A 145 5.72 -8.11 4.98
CA TYR A 145 6.47 -7.15 5.79
C TYR A 145 6.98 -7.71 7.12
N ASP A 146 6.34 -8.74 7.68
CA ASP A 146 6.83 -9.45 8.86
C ASP A 146 8.16 -10.19 8.63
N LEU A 147 8.56 -10.44 7.39
CA LEU A 147 9.88 -10.96 7.02
C LEU A 147 10.91 -9.86 6.79
N ILE A 148 10.47 -8.63 6.54
CA ILE A 148 11.30 -7.44 6.31
C ILE A 148 11.62 -6.76 7.64
N ALA A 149 10.59 -6.52 8.47
CA ALA A 149 10.74 -5.93 9.78
C ALA A 149 10.92 -7.02 10.83
N THR A 150 12.18 -7.29 11.16
CA THR A 150 12.57 -8.33 12.10
C THR A 150 13.09 -7.72 13.41
N SER A 151 13.41 -8.55 14.40
CA SER A 151 14.03 -8.09 15.64
C SER A 151 15.45 -7.54 15.45
N THR A 152 16.12 -7.87 14.34
CA THR A 152 17.49 -7.43 14.07
C THR A 152 17.55 -6.09 13.32
N GLY A 153 16.46 -5.67 12.70
CA GLY A 153 16.41 -4.42 11.93
C GLY A 153 15.14 -4.28 11.11
N ASN A 154 14.94 -3.06 10.61
CA ASN A 154 13.86 -2.72 9.71
C ASN A 154 14.35 -1.68 8.69
N PRO A 155 14.46 -2.03 7.40
CA PRO A 155 14.90 -1.10 6.35
C PRO A 155 14.08 0.21 6.27
N LEU A 156 12.81 0.18 6.69
CA LEU A 156 11.94 1.35 6.67
C LEU A 156 12.18 2.30 7.85
N ALA A 157 12.96 1.90 8.86
CA ALA A 157 13.17 2.70 10.06
C ALA A 157 13.72 4.10 9.75
N VAL A 158 14.56 4.23 8.72
CA VAL A 158 15.16 5.50 8.26
C VAL A 158 14.13 6.51 7.75
N LEU A 159 12.91 6.05 7.45
CA LEU A 159 11.81 6.86 6.93
C LEU A 159 10.85 7.35 8.01
N THR A 160 10.91 6.84 9.23
CA THR A 160 9.89 7.04 10.28
C THR A 160 9.55 8.52 10.51
N ASP A 161 10.57 9.37 10.68
CA ASP A 161 10.39 10.81 10.90
C ASP A 161 9.96 11.58 9.65
N LYS A 162 10.06 10.94 8.48
CA LYS A 162 9.72 11.52 7.17
C LYS A 162 8.33 11.13 6.71
N LEU A 163 7.75 10.04 7.23
CA LEU A 163 6.40 9.57 6.91
C LEU A 163 5.31 10.67 6.93
N PRO A 164 5.32 11.66 7.85
CA PRO A 164 4.33 12.75 7.82
C PRO A 164 4.31 13.54 6.49
N TYR A 165 5.43 13.56 5.75
CA TYR A 165 5.57 14.26 4.48
C TYR A 165 5.39 13.34 3.26
N ALA A 166 5.03 12.06 3.44
CA ALA A 166 4.89 11.10 2.34
C ALA A 166 3.94 11.59 1.24
N ARG A 167 2.78 12.10 1.65
CA ARG A 167 1.79 12.71 0.74
C ARG A 167 2.36 13.89 -0.05
N ASP A 168 3.05 14.79 0.63
CA ASP A 168 3.57 16.02 0.03
C ASP A 168 4.77 15.75 -0.89
N THR A 169 5.52 14.68 -0.61
CA THR A 169 6.71 14.27 -1.38
C THR A 169 6.40 13.28 -2.50
N GLY A 170 5.14 12.87 -2.63
CA GLY A 170 4.66 11.95 -3.67
C GLY A 170 5.14 10.51 -3.47
N ILE A 171 5.29 10.06 -2.22
CA ILE A 171 5.76 8.73 -1.87
C ILE A 171 4.65 7.99 -1.14
N HIS A 172 4.33 6.80 -1.60
CA HIS A 172 3.20 5.99 -1.13
C HIS A 172 3.72 4.61 -0.71
N PHE A 173 3.13 4.05 0.34
CA PHE A 173 3.54 2.76 0.88
C PHE A 173 2.35 1.81 0.94
N ILE A 174 2.51 0.64 0.34
CA ILE A 174 1.54 -0.44 0.35
C ILE A 174 2.25 -1.66 0.91
N LEU A 175 1.84 -2.08 2.10
CA LEU A 175 2.50 -3.16 2.84
C LEU A 175 1.53 -4.31 3.05
N THR A 176 1.98 -5.54 2.81
CA THR A 176 1.26 -6.74 3.23
C THR A 176 1.90 -7.32 4.49
N ARG A 177 1.10 -7.97 5.34
CA ARG A 177 1.61 -8.64 6.53
C ARG A 177 0.68 -9.75 7.01
N THR A 178 1.23 -10.80 7.60
CA THR A 178 0.42 -11.73 8.40
C THR A 178 -0.29 -11.02 9.56
N THR A 179 -1.51 -11.46 9.90
CA THR A 179 -2.19 -11.05 11.15
C THR A 179 -1.58 -11.72 12.37
N ALA A 180 -0.78 -12.78 12.21
CA ALA A 180 -0.13 -13.45 13.33
C ALA A 180 0.74 -12.47 14.13
N GLY A 181 0.47 -12.34 15.43
CA GLY A 181 1.17 -11.42 16.32
C GLY A 181 1.02 -9.94 15.95
N ILE A 182 -0.07 -9.57 15.26
CA ILE A 182 -0.34 -8.19 14.84
C ILE A 182 -0.44 -7.23 16.02
N SER A 183 -1.07 -7.67 17.11
CA SER A 183 -1.27 -6.88 18.34
C SER A 183 0.03 -6.30 18.90
N ARG A 184 1.13 -7.05 18.86
CA ARG A 184 2.45 -6.57 19.30
C ARG A 184 3.12 -5.69 18.26
N ALA A 185 3.11 -6.12 17.00
CA ALA A 185 3.90 -5.44 15.99
C ALA A 185 3.26 -4.16 15.45
N LEU A 186 2.00 -3.85 15.77
CA LEU A 186 1.46 -2.49 15.61
C LEU A 186 2.20 -1.45 16.47
N TYR A 187 2.94 -1.86 17.51
CA TYR A 187 3.81 -0.98 18.31
C TYR A 187 5.25 -0.88 17.77
N GLU A 188 5.58 -1.58 16.67
CA GLU A 188 6.84 -1.37 15.98
C GLU A 188 6.85 0.05 15.35
N PRO A 189 7.95 0.81 15.44
CA PRO A 189 7.96 2.24 15.10
C PRO A 189 7.35 2.62 13.75
N VAL A 190 7.62 1.85 12.69
CA VAL A 190 7.11 2.16 11.35
C VAL A 190 5.60 1.90 11.28
N LEU A 191 5.12 0.71 11.70
CA LEU A 191 3.68 0.41 11.69
C LEU A 191 2.89 1.33 12.63
N GLN A 192 3.43 1.63 13.81
CA GLN A 192 2.86 2.60 14.72
C GLN A 192 2.71 3.95 14.02
N ARG A 193 3.77 4.44 13.36
CA ARG A 193 3.73 5.74 12.70
C ARG A 193 2.75 5.78 11.53
N LEU A 194 2.67 4.72 10.73
CA LEU A 194 1.69 4.61 9.63
C LEU A 194 0.25 4.66 10.16
N THR A 195 -0.03 3.95 11.26
CA THR A 195 -1.38 3.96 11.88
C THR A 195 -1.74 5.30 12.51
N GLU A 196 -0.80 5.97 13.20
CA GLU A 196 -0.99 7.34 13.73
C GLU A 196 -1.30 8.36 12.62
N LEU A 197 -0.65 8.21 11.46
CA LEU A 197 -0.90 9.04 10.29
C LEU A 197 -2.18 8.64 9.53
N GLY A 198 -2.89 7.61 10.02
CA GLY A 198 -4.18 7.12 9.56
C GLY A 198 -4.11 6.39 8.24
N ALA A 199 -3.18 5.43 8.14
CA ALA A 199 -3.16 4.47 7.05
C ALA A 199 -4.53 3.81 6.85
N GLN A 200 -4.87 3.62 5.58
CA GLN A 200 -5.98 2.75 5.18
C GLN A 200 -5.59 1.30 5.47
N ALA A 201 -6.57 0.41 5.66
CA ALA A 201 -6.28 -1.00 5.88
C ALA A 201 -7.29 -1.92 5.19
N LEU A 202 -6.80 -3.04 4.66
CA LEU A 202 -7.58 -4.19 4.26
C LEU A 202 -7.31 -5.31 5.27
N ILE A 203 -8.34 -5.77 5.95
CA ILE A 203 -8.24 -6.94 6.85
C ILE A 203 -8.92 -8.11 6.17
N LEU A 204 -8.11 -9.02 5.65
CA LEU A 204 -8.51 -10.25 4.97
C LEU A 204 -8.78 -11.37 5.98
N SER A 205 -8.87 -12.61 5.49
CA SER A 205 -9.04 -13.79 6.34
C SER A 205 -7.91 -13.91 7.38
N GLY A 206 -8.26 -14.26 8.62
CA GLY A 206 -7.30 -14.56 9.69
C GLY A 206 -7.95 -15.10 10.96
N ASP A 207 -7.15 -15.38 11.99
CA ASP A 207 -7.60 -15.93 13.27
C ASP A 207 -8.27 -14.86 14.16
N PRO A 208 -9.53 -15.07 14.60
CA PRO A 208 -10.19 -14.22 15.59
C PRO A 208 -9.45 -14.09 16.93
N ASN A 209 -8.55 -15.02 17.28
CA ASN A 209 -7.77 -14.98 18.51
C ASN A 209 -6.73 -13.85 18.54
N GLU A 210 -6.39 -13.25 17.40
CA GLU A 210 -5.55 -12.04 17.35
C GLU A 210 -6.25 -10.80 17.93
N GLY A 211 -7.56 -10.89 18.17
CA GLY A 211 -8.36 -9.81 18.71
C GLY A 211 -8.64 -8.72 17.68
N ASP A 212 -8.93 -7.52 18.17
CA ASP A 212 -9.27 -6.39 17.31
C ASP A 212 -7.98 -5.72 16.82
N ILE A 213 -7.86 -5.48 15.51
CA ILE A 213 -6.62 -4.98 14.90
C ILE A 213 -6.66 -3.46 14.71
N LEU A 214 -7.51 -3.00 13.79
CA LEU A 214 -7.70 -1.59 13.45
C LEU A 214 -9.19 -1.31 13.34
N ALA A 215 -9.62 -0.13 13.79
CA ALA A 215 -11.03 0.28 13.76
C ALA A 215 -12.01 -0.76 14.35
N ASN A 216 -11.59 -1.46 15.42
CA ASN A 216 -12.34 -2.53 16.09
C ASN A 216 -12.72 -3.71 15.19
N VAL A 217 -11.98 -3.92 14.09
CA VAL A 217 -12.18 -5.07 13.21
C VAL A 217 -11.38 -6.25 13.73
N ARG A 218 -12.09 -7.34 13.99
CA ARG A 218 -11.52 -8.64 14.33
C ARG A 218 -11.40 -9.51 13.08
N PRO A 219 -10.21 -10.08 12.77
CA PRO A 219 -10.06 -11.06 11.71
C PRO A 219 -10.98 -12.25 11.93
N ARG A 220 -11.37 -12.87 10.84
CA ARG A 220 -12.15 -14.11 10.85
C ARG A 220 -11.91 -14.89 9.57
N PRO A 221 -12.20 -16.19 9.54
CA PRO A 221 -12.16 -16.96 8.31
C PRO A 221 -13.06 -16.33 7.24
N MET A 222 -12.48 -16.02 6.08
CA MET A 222 -13.18 -15.48 4.91
C MET A 222 -12.62 -16.10 3.62
N PRO A 223 -13.39 -16.14 2.52
CA PRO A 223 -12.86 -16.52 1.22
C PRO A 223 -11.66 -15.65 0.82
N PRO A 224 -10.69 -16.18 0.04
CA PRO A 224 -9.58 -15.38 -0.46
C PRO A 224 -10.02 -14.11 -1.20
N GLY A 225 -9.29 -13.03 -0.98
CA GLY A 225 -9.58 -11.71 -1.56
C GLY A 225 -10.77 -11.00 -0.93
N ARG A 226 -11.44 -11.58 0.08
CA ARG A 226 -12.44 -10.86 0.86
C ARG A 226 -11.79 -10.08 1.99
N ALA A 227 -12.15 -8.80 2.13
CA ALA A 227 -11.53 -7.93 3.11
C ALA A 227 -12.52 -6.94 3.72
N HIS A 228 -12.35 -6.66 5.02
CA HIS A 228 -12.88 -5.44 5.61
C HIS A 228 -11.98 -4.27 5.20
N TYR A 229 -12.53 -3.29 4.49
CA TYR A 229 -11.80 -2.12 4.04
C TYR A 229 -12.01 -0.94 4.98
N ILE A 230 -10.97 -0.57 5.72
CA ILE A 230 -10.96 0.52 6.68
C ILE A 230 -10.45 1.78 6.00
N THR A 231 -11.27 2.83 6.04
CA THR A 231 -10.90 4.18 5.57
C THR A 231 -11.43 5.23 6.54
N ARG A 232 -10.84 6.43 6.52
CA ARG A 232 -11.37 7.57 7.31
C ARG A 232 -12.74 8.05 6.84
N LYS A 233 -13.07 7.86 5.57
CA LYS A 233 -14.23 8.49 4.90
C LYS A 233 -15.47 7.59 4.84
N ARG A 234 -15.29 6.27 4.84
CA ARG A 234 -16.35 5.30 4.55
C ARG A 234 -16.26 4.10 5.47
N GLY A 235 -16.79 4.21 6.69
CA GLY A 235 -17.00 3.11 7.65
C GLY A 235 -15.98 1.96 7.55
N THR A 236 -16.49 0.72 7.59
CA THR A 236 -15.71 -0.51 7.37
C THR A 236 -16.47 -1.46 6.44
N PRO A 237 -16.67 -1.11 5.15
CA PRO A 237 -17.32 -1.98 4.18
C PRO A 237 -16.58 -3.31 4.02
N LEU A 238 -17.34 -4.36 3.71
CA LEU A 238 -16.81 -5.63 3.25
C LEU A 238 -16.65 -5.56 1.74
N VAL A 239 -15.46 -5.86 1.23
CA VAL A 239 -15.12 -5.78 -0.19
C VAL A 239 -14.59 -7.12 -0.70
N GLN A 240 -14.92 -7.44 -1.94
CA GLN A 240 -14.26 -8.50 -2.70
C GLN A 240 -13.24 -7.86 -3.63
N LEU A 241 -11.96 -8.14 -3.38
CA LEU A 241 -10.83 -7.55 -4.08
C LEU A 241 -10.68 -8.11 -5.50
N GLY A 242 -10.13 -7.26 -6.36
CA GLY A 242 -9.77 -7.61 -7.73
C GLY A 242 -8.71 -8.70 -7.78
N TRP A 243 -8.92 -9.67 -8.66
CA TRP A 243 -7.99 -10.75 -8.94
C TRP A 243 -7.26 -10.49 -10.25
N GLN A 244 -5.94 -10.33 -10.15
CA GLN A 244 -5.02 -10.30 -11.28
C GLN A 244 -4.23 -11.62 -11.26
N PRO A 245 -4.36 -12.47 -12.30
CA PRO A 245 -3.58 -13.71 -12.38
C PRO A 245 -2.09 -13.42 -12.48
N ASP A 246 -1.28 -14.41 -12.10
CA ASP A 246 0.16 -14.41 -12.37
C ASP A 246 0.37 -14.39 -13.90
N GLN A 247 1.42 -13.73 -14.38
CA GLN A 247 1.80 -13.74 -15.79
C GLN A 247 2.58 -15.02 -16.15
#